data_AF-A0A7V3H867-F1
#
_entry.id   AF-A0A7V3H867-F1
#
_cell.length_a   1.000
_cell.length_b   1.000
_cell.length_c   1.000
_cell.angle_alpha   90.00
_cell.angle_beta   90.00
_cell.angle_gamma   90.00
#
_symmetry.space_group_name_H-M   'P 1'
#
loop_
_entity.id
_entity.type
_entity.pdbx_description
1 polymer ?
#
loop_
_entity_poly.entity_id
_entity_poly.type
_entity_poly.pdbx_seq_one_letter_code
_entity_poly.pdbx_strand_id
1 'polypeptide(L)'
;MQNKSLIIIGAGAAGLTAAVTAARRGLKVTLLEQNTKAGKKILVSGNGKCNITNRHITPSRFHSQNPEFIHAVLDGYAFYSIENFFSSL
;
A
#
# COMPACT_ATOMS: atom_id res chain seq x y z
N MET A 1 -27.02 -2.64 11.79
CA MET A 1 -25.81 -1.82 11.55
C MET A 1 -25.65 -1.66 10.05
N GLN A 2 -25.51 -0.44 9.51
CA GLN A 2 -25.21 -0.28 8.09
C GLN A 2 -23.78 -0.75 7.83
N ASN A 3 -23.61 -1.78 6.98
CA ASN A 3 -22.30 -2.22 6.52
C ASN A 3 -21.69 -1.10 5.66
N LYS A 4 -20.73 -0.37 6.23
CA LYS A 4 -19.96 0.65 5.51
C LYS A 4 -19.26 -0.02 4.33
N SER A 5 -19.54 0.50 3.13
CA SER A 5 -18.97 -0.01 1.89
C SER A 5 -17.91 0.98 1.38
N LEU A 6 -16.79 0.46 0.89
CA LEU A 6 -15.66 1.23 0.36
C LEU A 6 -15.34 0.77 -1.05
N ILE A 7 -15.25 1.71 -1.99
CA ILE A 7 -14.78 1.45 -3.35
C ILE A 7 -13.36 1.99 -3.47
N ILE A 8 -12.44 1.17 -3.99
CA ILE A 8 -11.04 1.54 -4.24
C ILE A 8 -10.77 1.37 -5.73
N ILE A 9 -10.19 2.39 -6.36
CA ILE A 9 -9.86 2.39 -7.79
C ILE A 9 -8.34 2.20 -7.95
N GLY A 10 -7.97 1.11 -8.61
CA GLY A 10 -6.60 0.68 -8.86
C GLY A 10 -6.16 -0.44 -7.90
N ALA A 11 -5.92 -1.64 -8.44
CA ALA A 11 -5.39 -2.79 -7.69
C ALA A 11 -3.85 -2.88 -7.80
N GLY A 12 -3.18 -1.74 -7.62
CA GLY A 12 -1.73 -1.65 -7.42
C GLY A 12 -1.34 -1.89 -5.96
N ALA A 13 -0.06 -1.65 -5.61
CA ALA A 13 0.44 -1.86 -4.25
C ALA A 13 -0.39 -1.10 -3.19
N ALA A 14 -0.58 0.21 -3.38
CA ALA A 14 -1.35 1.03 -2.44
C ALA A 14 -2.82 0.58 -2.34
N GLY A 15 -3.48 0.27 -3.46
CA GLY A 15 -4.89 -0.13 -3.47
C GLY A 15 -5.13 -1.51 -2.84
N LEU A 16 -4.24 -2.47 -3.07
CA LEU A 16 -4.29 -3.79 -2.43
C LEU A 16 -4.06 -3.68 -0.92
N THR A 17 -3.04 -2.92 -0.49
CA THR A 17 -2.78 -2.67 0.94
C THR A 17 -3.96 -1.97 1.61
N ALA A 18 -4.55 -0.97 0.96
CA ALA A 18 -5.73 -0.28 1.45
C ALA A 18 -6.96 -1.21 1.54
N ALA A 19 -7.18 -2.06 0.53
CA ALA A 19 -8.29 -3.01 0.51
C ALA A 19 -8.20 -4.02 1.67
N VAL A 20 -7.03 -4.62 1.87
CA VAL A 20 -6.80 -5.54 3.00
C VAL A 20 -7.00 -4.83 4.33
N THR A 21 -6.44 -3.63 4.49
CA THR A 21 -6.55 -2.84 5.73
C THR A 21 -8.01 -2.51 6.04
N ALA A 22 -8.80 -2.09 5.05
CA ALA A 22 -10.21 -1.77 5.21
C ALA A 22 -11.06 -3.03 5.50
N ALA A 23 -10.79 -4.13 4.78
CA ALA A 23 -11.50 -5.40 5.00
C ALA A 23 -11.24 -5.96 6.41
N ARG A 24 -10.00 -5.88 6.92
CA ARG A 24 -9.66 -6.25 8.31
C ARG A 24 -10.41 -5.42 9.37
N ARG A 25 -10.85 -4.21 9.02
CA ARG A 25 -11.69 -3.35 9.87
C ARG A 25 -13.20 -3.63 9.72
N GLY A 26 -13.57 -4.69 9.00
CA GLY A 26 -14.96 -5.11 8.80
C GLY A 26 -15.72 -4.36 7.72
N LEU A 27 -15.05 -3.58 6.87
CA LEU A 27 -15.71 -2.89 5.76
C LEU A 27 -15.94 -3.83 4.58
N LYS A 28 -17.05 -3.63 3.86
CA LYS A 28 -17.28 -4.28 2.56
C LYS A 28 -16.50 -3.51 1.49
N VAL A 29 -15.44 -4.12 0.96
CA VAL A 29 -14.56 -3.47 -0.01
C VAL A 29 -14.84 -3.97 -1.43
N THR A 30 -14.98 -3.04 -2.37
CA THR A 30 -14.95 -3.30 -3.81
C THR A 30 -13.69 -2.68 -4.40
N LEU A 31 -12.81 -3.50 -4.96
CA LEU A 31 -11.57 -3.05 -5.59
C LEU A 31 -11.72 -3.16 -7.12
N LEU A 32 -11.50 -2.06 -7.82
CA LEU A 32 -11.62 -1.97 -9.27
C LEU A 32 -10.23 -1.86 -9.91
N GLU A 33 -9.98 -2.60 -10.98
CA GLU A 33 -8.74 -2.55 -11.75
C GLU A 33 -9.07 -2.54 -13.24
N GLN A 34 -8.37 -1.68 -13.98
CA GLN A 34 -8.55 -1.56 -15.43
C GLN A 34 -7.76 -2.64 -16.19
N ASN A 35 -6.65 -3.11 -15.62
CA ASN A 35 -5.82 -4.14 -16.22
C ASN A 35 -6.47 -5.52 -16.08
N THR A 36 -6.05 -6.46 -16.93
CA THR A 36 -6.50 -7.86 -16.90
C THR A 36 -6.10 -8.61 -15.63
N LYS A 37 -5.12 -8.09 -14.87
CA LYS A 37 -4.65 -8.65 -13.59
C LYS A 37 -4.29 -7.53 -12.62
N ALA A 38 -4.61 -7.72 -11.35
CA ALA A 38 -4.12 -6.89 -10.25
C ALA A 38 -2.59 -6.97 -10.13
N GLY A 39 -1.97 -5.93 -9.56
CA GLY A 39 -0.56 -5.95 -9.20
C GLY A 39 0.41 -6.07 -10.38
N LYS A 40 0.01 -5.75 -11.62
CA LYS A 40 0.88 -5.92 -12.81
C LYS A 40 2.26 -5.26 -12.65
N LYS A 41 2.33 -4.08 -12.03
CA LYS A 41 3.60 -3.41 -11.69
C LYS A 41 4.38 -4.09 -10.56
N ILE A 42 3.69 -4.70 -9.58
CA ILE A 42 4.30 -5.46 -8.49
C ILE A 42 5.02 -6.69 -9.07
N LEU A 43 4.34 -7.43 -9.97
CA LEU A 43 4.84 -8.65 -10.59
C LEU A 43 6.14 -8.45 -11.38
N VAL A 44 6.38 -7.26 -11.93
CA VAL A 44 7.60 -6.94 -12.68
C VAL A 44 8.67 -6.22 -11.84
N SER A 45 8.31 -5.74 -10.65
CA SER A 45 9.22 -4.99 -9.78
C SER A 45 10.35 -5.87 -9.23
N GLY A 46 11.53 -5.28 -9.02
CA GLY A 46 12.70 -6.02 -8.52
C GLY A 46 13.09 -7.19 -9.43
N ASN A 47 12.90 -7.07 -10.74
CA ASN A 47 13.14 -8.13 -11.71
C ASN A 47 12.35 -9.42 -11.37
N GLY A 48 11.07 -9.27 -11.05
CA GLY A 48 10.17 -10.37 -10.68
C GLY A 48 10.26 -10.83 -9.22
N LYS A 49 11.23 -10.32 -8.44
CA LYS A 49 11.39 -10.68 -7.01
C LYS A 49 10.61 -9.79 -6.06
N CYS A 50 10.14 -8.63 -6.54
CA CYS A 50 9.50 -7.58 -5.76
C CYS A 50 10.39 -7.01 -4.63
N ASN A 51 10.99 -5.85 -4.87
CA ASN A 51 11.68 -5.10 -3.84
C ASN A 51 10.67 -4.30 -2.99
N ILE A 52 10.05 -4.97 -2.02
CA ILE A 52 8.85 -4.51 -1.30
C ILE A 52 9.10 -3.26 -0.43
N THR A 53 10.25 -3.18 0.24
CA THR A 53 10.58 -2.08 1.17
C THR A 53 12.09 -1.94 1.37
N ASN A 54 12.54 -0.94 2.13
CA ASN A 54 13.95 -0.69 2.42
C ASN A 54 14.18 -0.47 3.93
N ARG A 55 15.23 -1.08 4.51
CA ARG A 55 15.58 -0.97 5.94
C ARG A 55 15.95 0.47 6.36
N HIS A 56 16.38 1.30 5.42
CA HIS A 56 16.86 2.67 5.66
C HIS A 56 15.93 3.71 5.02
N ILE A 57 14.62 3.56 5.19
CA ILE A 57 13.64 4.58 4.76
C ILE A 57 13.85 5.86 5.57
N THR A 58 14.05 6.97 4.84
CA THR A 58 14.15 8.32 5.40
C THR A 58 13.40 9.28 4.48
N PRO A 59 12.83 10.40 4.99
CA PRO A 59 12.15 11.40 4.17
C PRO A 59 13.01 11.94 3.02
N SER A 60 14.33 12.06 3.23
CA SER A 60 15.30 12.50 2.23
C SER A 60 15.42 11.60 0.99
N ARG A 61 14.87 10.37 1.02
CA ARG A 61 14.85 9.46 -0.14
C ARG A 61 13.64 9.66 -1.05
N PHE A 62 12.77 10.62 -0.73
CA PHE A 62 11.59 10.96 -1.52
C PHE A 62 11.71 12.39 -2.04
N HIS A 63 11.38 12.60 -3.31
CA HIS A 63 11.38 13.90 -3.95
C HIS A 63 9.95 14.43 -4.01
N SER A 64 9.69 15.56 -3.36
CA SER A 64 8.37 16.19 -3.27
C SER A 64 8.52 17.70 -3.15
N GLN A 65 7.58 18.45 -3.72
CA GLN A 65 7.43 19.88 -3.46
C GLN A 65 6.83 20.17 -2.08
N ASN A 66 6.31 19.14 -1.41
CA ASN A 66 5.81 19.19 -0.04
C ASN A 66 6.55 18.14 0.81
N PRO A 67 7.72 18.48 1.39
CA PRO A 67 8.50 17.58 2.24
C PRO A 67 7.76 17.18 3.52
N GLU A 68 7.02 18.11 4.14
CA GLU A 68 6.26 17.86 5.37
C GLU A 68 5.22 16.75 5.20
N PHE A 69 4.61 16.64 4.01
CA PHE A 69 3.73 15.52 3.70
C PHE A 69 4.46 14.17 3.74
N ILE A 70 5.71 14.10 3.25
CA ILE A 70 6.51 12.87 3.33
C ILE A 70 6.82 12.53 4.78
N HIS A 71 7.18 13.53 5.59
CA HIS A 71 7.39 13.33 7.03
C HIS A 71 6.13 12.77 7.69
N ALA A 72 4.96 13.37 7.45
CA ALA A 72 3.69 12.93 8.03
C ALA A 72 3.27 11.52 7.59
N VAL A 73 3.54 11.12 6.34
CA VAL A 73 3.20 9.77 5.83
C VAL A 73 4.14 8.70 6.39
N LEU A 74 5.42 9.02 6.57
CA LEU A 74 6.41 8.06 7.08
C LEU A 74 6.39 7.94 8.60
N ASP A 75 5.81 8.91 9.32
CA ASP A 75 5.67 8.86 10.77
C ASP A 75 4.85 7.63 11.20
N GLY A 76 5.48 6.74 11.96
CA GLY A 76 4.90 5.46 12.36
C GLY A 76 4.71 4.41 11.24
N TYR A 77 5.02 4.72 9.97
CA TYR A 77 4.80 3.83 8.81
C TYR A 77 6.10 3.52 8.04
N ALA A 78 7.16 3.19 8.78
CA ALA A 78 8.48 2.84 8.25
C ALA A 78 8.66 1.31 8.04
N PHE A 79 9.92 0.85 7.97
CA PHE A 79 10.28 -0.53 7.62
C PHE A 79 9.50 -1.61 8.39
N TYR A 80 9.50 -1.55 9.73
CA TYR A 80 8.86 -2.59 10.56
C TYR A 80 7.34 -2.64 10.39
N SER A 81 6.68 -1.50 10.16
CA SER A 81 5.24 -1.45 9.89
C SER A 81 4.90 -2.20 8.59
N ILE A 82 5.75 -2.07 7.57
CA ILE A 82 5.60 -2.79 6.30
C ILE A 82 5.95 -4.27 6.47
N GLU A 83 7.05 -4.61 7.14
CA GLU A 83 7.45 -5.99 7.42
C GLU A 83 6.31 -6.73 8.16
N ASN A 84 5.80 -6.15 9.25
CA ASN A 84 4.70 -6.73 10.02
C ASN A 84 3.42 -6.86 9.19
N PHE A 85 3.10 -5.87 8.34
CA PHE A 85 1.93 -5.97 7.47
C PHE A 85 2.04 -7.19 6.55
N PHE A 86 3.16 -7.35 5.84
CA PHE A 86 3.36 -8.46 4.90
C PHE A 86 3.51 -9.82 5.59
N SER A 87 4.13 -9.88 6.78
CA SER A 87 4.19 -11.11 7.58
C SER A 87 2.84 -11.54 8.16
N SER A 88 1.86 -10.64 8.19
CA SER A 88 0.50 -10.92 8.67
C SER A 88 -0.49 -11.32 7.57
N LEU A 89 -0.11 -11.21 6.29
CA LEU A 89 -0.96 -11.59 5.16
C LEU A 89 -1.14 -13.10 5.11
#